data_AF-A0A258ESV5-F1
#
_entry.id   AF-A0A258ESV5-F1
#
_cell.length_a   1.000
_cell.length_b   1.000
_cell.length_c   1.000
_cell.angle_alpha   90.00
_cell.angle_beta   90.00
_cell.angle_gamma   90.00
#
_symmetry.space_group_name_H-M   'P 1'
#
loop_
_entity.id
_entity.type
_entity.pdbx_description
1 polymer ?
#
loop_
_entity_poly.entity_id
_entity_poly.type
_entity_poly.pdbx_seq_one_letter_code
_entity_poly.pdbx_strand_id
1 'polypeptide(L)'
;MKNQFLKSTLLIVILILISTACSSNSPKDDNNNTNTKIEGVWKPIKAIFTDSDGMITTENFTDCEQTGRTTFSSNGDFAQTGYYPVTTCELEFDNTGNWQIINENILSVTLNGQVDNGTIGDYLIVELTATTLKIDANTDPNSIESEVYVFQKVD
;
A
#
# COMPACT_ATOMS: atom_id res chain seq x y z
N MET A 1 -15.29 -90.91 11.07
CA MET A 1 -15.38 -90.76 9.60
C MET A 1 -15.18 -89.29 9.26
N LYS A 2 -14.19 -89.00 8.38
CA LYS A 2 -14.07 -87.93 7.35
C LYS A 2 -14.84 -86.61 7.58
N ASN A 3 -14.34 -85.39 7.34
CA ASN A 3 -13.17 -84.82 6.65
C ASN A 3 -13.19 -83.32 7.04
N GLN A 4 -12.10 -82.72 7.52
CA GLN A 4 -11.10 -81.96 6.75
C GLN A 4 -11.57 -80.63 6.11
N PHE A 5 -10.95 -79.56 6.63
CA PHE A 5 -10.53 -78.30 5.98
C PHE A 5 -11.57 -77.34 5.39
N LEU A 6 -11.68 -76.11 5.92
CA LEU A 6 -11.04 -74.91 5.32
C LEU A 6 -11.34 -73.62 6.13
N LYS A 7 -10.25 -72.93 6.49
CA LYS A 7 -10.03 -71.46 6.55
C LYS A 7 -10.91 -70.61 7.49
N SER A 8 -10.40 -70.48 8.72
CA SER A 8 -10.54 -69.27 9.53
C SER A 8 -9.35 -68.36 9.24
N THR A 9 -9.58 -67.13 8.78
CA THR A 9 -8.63 -66.02 8.95
C THR A 9 -9.34 -64.69 8.77
N LEU A 10 -9.39 -63.99 9.90
CA LEU A 10 -9.82 -62.62 10.17
C LEU A 10 -9.20 -61.63 9.15
N LEU A 11 -10.01 -60.87 8.41
CA LEU A 11 -9.53 -59.78 7.55
C LEU A 11 -10.02 -58.45 8.13
N ILE A 12 -9.18 -57.89 8.99
CA ILE A 12 -9.31 -56.56 9.58
C ILE A 12 -8.90 -55.52 8.53
N VAL A 13 -9.77 -54.53 8.39
CA VAL A 13 -9.59 -53.26 7.67
C VAL A 13 -8.37 -52.52 8.23
N ILE A 14 -7.41 -52.12 7.38
CA ILE A 14 -6.55 -50.96 7.63
C ILE A 14 -6.33 -50.19 6.32
N LEU A 15 -6.77 -48.95 6.41
CA LEU A 15 -6.66 -47.84 5.47
C LEU A 15 -5.21 -47.34 5.49
N ILE A 16 -4.52 -47.29 4.34
CA ILE A 16 -3.29 -46.50 4.19
C ILE A 16 -3.43 -45.64 2.94
N LEU A 17 -3.73 -44.37 3.20
CA LEU A 17 -3.53 -43.24 2.30
C LEU A 17 -2.03 -43.01 2.12
N ILE A 18 -1.56 -43.04 0.87
CA ILE A 18 -0.31 -42.36 0.48
C ILE A 18 -0.58 -41.56 -0.79
N SER A 19 -0.84 -40.28 -0.60
CA SER A 19 -0.77 -39.25 -1.63
C SER A 19 0.69 -39.07 -2.03
N THR A 20 1.03 -39.49 -3.24
CA THR A 20 2.29 -39.12 -3.88
C THR A 20 2.23 -37.64 -4.24
N ALA A 21 3.03 -36.85 -3.52
CA ALA A 21 3.33 -35.47 -3.83
C ALA A 21 4.01 -35.37 -5.21
N CYS A 22 3.30 -34.85 -6.20
CA CYS A 22 3.93 -34.31 -7.39
C CYS A 22 4.30 -32.85 -7.13
N SER A 23 5.60 -32.62 -7.16
CA SER A 23 6.32 -31.35 -7.16
C SER A 23 5.60 -30.27 -7.98
N SER A 24 5.13 -29.25 -7.27
CA SER A 24 4.73 -27.98 -7.86
C SER A 24 5.98 -27.24 -8.33
N ASN A 25 6.27 -27.30 -9.63
CA ASN A 25 6.98 -26.19 -10.27
C ASN A 25 5.99 -25.04 -10.36
N SER A 26 5.87 -24.28 -9.27
CA SER A 26 5.22 -22.98 -9.33
C SER A 26 6.09 -22.08 -10.19
N PRO A 27 5.55 -21.40 -11.21
CA PRO A 27 6.20 -20.21 -11.71
C PRO A 27 6.38 -19.29 -10.50
N LYS A 28 7.60 -18.81 -10.29
CA LYS A 28 7.81 -17.62 -9.46
C LYS A 28 7.13 -16.48 -10.20
N ASP A 29 5.85 -16.27 -9.92
CA ASP A 29 5.25 -14.97 -10.15
C ASP A 29 5.91 -14.05 -9.13
N ASP A 30 6.75 -13.15 -9.64
CA ASP A 30 7.27 -12.01 -8.92
C ASP A 30 6.08 -11.22 -8.40
N ASN A 31 5.65 -11.55 -7.17
CA ASN A 31 4.63 -10.79 -6.46
C ASN A 31 5.28 -9.45 -6.11
N ASN A 32 5.18 -8.53 -7.06
CA ASN A 32 5.55 -7.14 -6.97
C ASN A 32 4.64 -6.49 -5.92
N ASN A 33 4.92 -6.76 -4.64
CA ASN A 33 4.13 -6.30 -3.52
C ASN A 33 4.28 -4.77 -3.44
N THR A 34 3.32 -4.04 -4.00
CA THR A 34 3.28 -2.57 -4.05
C THR A 34 3.54 -1.94 -2.68
N ASN A 35 3.18 -2.62 -1.59
CA ASN A 35 3.48 -2.20 -0.21
C ASN A 35 4.99 -2.04 0.02
N THR A 36 5.80 -3.00 -0.43
CA THR A 36 7.27 -2.92 -0.26
C THR A 36 7.91 -1.78 -1.06
N LYS A 37 7.24 -1.30 -2.11
CA LYS A 37 7.77 -0.21 -2.95
C LYS A 37 7.51 1.17 -2.34
N ILE A 38 6.34 1.36 -1.71
CA ILE A 38 5.97 2.64 -1.09
C ILE A 38 6.65 2.85 0.26
N GLU A 39 7.04 1.77 0.95
CA GLU A 39 7.79 1.85 2.21
C GLU A 39 9.01 2.79 2.11
N GLY A 40 9.17 3.65 3.12
CA GLY A 40 10.27 4.61 3.22
C GLY A 40 9.80 6.03 3.53
N VAL A 41 10.74 6.96 3.39
CA VAL A 41 10.53 8.39 3.68
C VAL A 41 10.48 9.16 2.37
N TRP A 42 9.49 10.03 2.25
CA TRP A 42 9.19 10.80 1.06
C TRP A 42 9.15 12.28 1.40
N LYS A 43 9.72 13.11 0.54
CA LYS A 43 9.61 14.58 0.62
C LYS A 43 8.63 15.07 -0.45
N PRO A 44 7.73 16.01 -0.13
CA PRO A 44 6.83 16.59 -1.12
C PRO A 44 7.64 17.46 -2.10
N ILE A 45 7.23 17.54 -3.36
CA ILE A 45 7.90 18.35 -4.41
C ILE A 45 6.96 19.40 -5.00
N LYS A 46 5.74 19.00 -5.34
CA LYS A 46 4.74 19.85 -5.99
C LYS A 46 3.35 19.24 -5.92
N ALA A 47 2.34 20.07 -6.16
CA ALA A 47 0.98 19.67 -6.47
C ALA A 47 0.64 20.04 -7.92
N ILE A 48 -0.17 19.19 -8.58
CA ILE A 48 -0.67 19.39 -9.94
C ILE A 48 -2.19 19.31 -9.88
N PHE A 49 -2.85 20.37 -10.30
CA PHE A 49 -4.29 20.50 -10.31
C PHE A 49 -4.79 20.50 -11.74
N THR A 50 -5.81 19.70 -12.02
CA THR A 50 -6.58 19.75 -13.27
C THR A 50 -8.01 20.11 -12.92
N ASP A 51 -8.54 21.18 -13.50
CA ASP A 51 -9.94 21.58 -13.31
C ASP A 51 -10.90 20.87 -14.29
N SER A 52 -12.21 21.13 -14.18
CA SER A 52 -13.24 20.50 -15.02
C SER A 52 -13.13 20.86 -16.50
N ASP A 53 -12.47 21.97 -16.84
CA ASP A 53 -12.20 22.38 -18.22
C ASP A 53 -10.91 21.72 -18.76
N GLY A 54 -10.19 20.97 -17.93
CA GLY A 54 -8.92 20.32 -18.25
C GLY A 54 -7.72 21.27 -18.17
N MET A 55 -7.86 22.46 -17.58
CA MET A 55 -6.72 23.35 -17.39
C MET A 55 -5.83 22.82 -16.27
N ILE A 56 -4.52 22.79 -16.55
CA ILE A 56 -3.52 22.27 -15.62
C ILE A 56 -2.78 23.43 -14.95
N THR A 57 -2.79 23.45 -13.63
CA THR A 57 -1.95 24.32 -12.80
C THR A 57 -0.95 23.49 -12.02
N THR A 58 0.28 23.99 -11.86
CA THR A 58 1.32 23.32 -11.07
C THR A 58 1.85 24.28 -10.03
N GLU A 59 1.86 23.83 -8.77
CA GLU A 59 2.39 24.56 -7.63
C GLU A 59 3.63 23.83 -7.12
N ASN A 60 4.81 24.42 -7.30
CA ASN A 60 6.04 23.86 -6.76
C ASN A 60 6.14 24.23 -5.29
N PHE A 61 6.40 23.25 -4.43
CA PHE A 61 6.59 23.50 -3.01
C PHE A 61 7.92 24.23 -2.78
N THR A 62 7.87 25.22 -1.89
CA THR A 62 9.02 25.99 -1.44
C THR A 62 10.01 25.13 -0.66
N ASP A 63 11.24 25.61 -0.47
CA ASP A 63 12.24 24.92 0.36
C ASP A 63 11.72 24.63 1.78
N CYS A 64 10.85 25.49 2.30
CA CYS A 64 10.21 25.28 3.59
C CYS A 64 9.26 24.07 3.56
N GLU A 65 8.30 24.06 2.64
CA GLU A 65 7.33 22.97 2.50
C GLU A 65 8.03 21.63 2.18
N GLN A 66 9.09 21.66 1.37
CA GLN A 66 9.93 20.49 1.08
C GLN A 66 10.73 19.97 2.29
N THR A 67 10.69 20.65 3.44
CA THR A 67 11.20 20.12 4.72
C THR A 67 10.27 19.06 5.31
N GLY A 68 8.98 19.08 4.95
CA GLY A 68 7.99 18.09 5.36
C GLY A 68 8.36 16.68 4.93
N ARG A 69 7.94 15.68 5.71
CA ARG A 69 8.25 14.26 5.44
C ARG A 69 6.98 13.44 5.53
N THR A 70 6.82 12.48 4.63
CA THR A 70 5.79 11.44 4.68
C THR A 70 6.48 10.09 4.79
N THR A 71 6.18 9.33 5.83
CA THR A 71 6.83 8.05 6.12
C THR A 71 5.81 6.93 6.11
N PHE A 72 6.09 5.90 5.32
CA PHE A 72 5.33 4.65 5.26
C PHE A 72 6.22 3.53 5.82
N SER A 73 5.92 3.05 7.02
CA SER A 73 6.71 2.00 7.68
C SER A 73 6.19 0.61 7.33
N SER A 74 7.09 -0.38 7.27
CA SER A 74 6.77 -1.78 6.90
C SER A 74 5.81 -2.49 7.85
N ASN A 75 5.63 -1.97 9.06
CA ASN A 75 4.67 -2.46 10.05
C ASN A 75 3.26 -1.85 9.88
N GLY A 76 3.06 -0.98 8.89
CA GLY A 76 1.79 -0.29 8.63
C GLY A 76 1.69 1.09 9.29
N ASP A 77 2.70 1.55 10.02
CA ASP A 77 2.69 2.88 10.65
C ASP A 77 2.89 3.98 9.60
N PHE A 78 2.13 5.06 9.75
CA PHE A 78 2.22 6.28 8.95
C PHE A 78 2.65 7.45 9.82
N ALA A 79 3.52 8.31 9.29
CA ALA A 79 3.86 9.59 9.89
C ALA A 79 3.99 10.68 8.84
N GLN A 80 3.54 11.89 9.13
CA GLN A 80 3.60 13.02 8.21
C GLN A 80 3.85 14.33 8.93
N THR A 81 4.85 15.08 8.47
CA THR A 81 5.08 16.47 8.88
C THR A 81 4.93 17.41 7.70
N GLY A 82 4.35 18.59 7.94
CA GLY A 82 4.20 19.67 6.98
C GLY A 82 4.65 21.00 7.57
N TYR A 83 5.20 21.86 6.72
CA TYR A 83 5.73 23.15 7.11
C TYR A 83 5.21 24.22 6.16
N TYR A 84 4.88 25.40 6.69
CA TYR A 84 4.33 26.49 5.88
C TYR A 84 5.10 27.81 6.06
N PRO A 85 5.37 28.57 4.98
CA PRO A 85 6.10 29.83 5.06
C PRO A 85 5.17 31.03 5.32
N VAL A 86 4.71 31.25 6.57
CA VAL A 86 3.97 32.49 6.90
C VAL A 86 4.93 33.65 7.15
N THR A 87 5.97 33.44 7.95
CA THR A 87 7.05 34.42 8.24
C THR A 87 8.37 33.71 8.56
N THR A 88 8.26 32.53 9.16
CA THR A 88 9.28 31.54 9.49
C THR A 88 8.81 30.19 8.92
N CYS A 89 9.73 29.26 8.72
CA CYS A 89 9.37 27.90 8.30
C CYS A 89 8.89 27.10 9.51
N GLU A 90 7.60 27.20 9.81
CA GLU A 90 7.00 26.62 11.01
C GLU A 90 6.26 25.32 10.69
N LEU A 91 6.28 24.41 11.67
CA LEU A 91 5.54 23.16 11.62
C LEU A 91 4.04 23.48 11.62
N GLU A 92 3.36 23.10 10.54
CA GLU A 92 1.92 23.30 10.37
C GLU A 92 1.15 22.09 10.90
N PHE A 93 1.62 20.89 10.58
CA PHE A 93 1.04 19.64 11.06
C PHE A 93 2.11 18.58 11.32
N ASP A 94 1.83 17.74 12.32
CA ASP A 94 2.61 16.56 12.70
C ASP A 94 1.63 15.43 13.04
N ASN A 95 1.46 14.55 12.08
CA ASN A 95 0.40 13.58 11.99
C ASN A 95 0.99 12.17 12.11
N THR A 96 0.33 11.30 12.87
CA THR A 96 0.66 9.88 12.94
C THR A 96 -0.58 9.04 12.68
N GLY A 97 -0.38 7.82 12.22
CA GLY A 97 -1.47 7.05 11.65
C GLY A 97 -1.10 5.64 11.25
N ASN A 98 -1.98 5.04 10.45
CA ASN A 98 -1.72 3.78 9.77
C ASN A 98 -1.96 3.94 8.27
N TRP A 99 -1.31 3.12 7.46
CA TRP A 99 -1.52 3.07 6.01
C TRP A 99 -1.65 1.65 5.50
N GLN A 100 -2.29 1.51 4.35
CA GLN A 100 -2.34 0.28 3.56
C GLN A 100 -2.62 0.58 2.09
N ILE A 101 -2.23 -0.33 1.20
CA ILE A 101 -2.69 -0.31 -0.20
C ILE A 101 -3.84 -1.29 -0.37
N ILE A 102 -4.96 -0.79 -0.87
CA ILE A 102 -6.20 -1.50 -1.16
C ILE A 102 -6.32 -1.61 -2.67
N ASN A 103 -6.84 -2.74 -3.18
CA ASN A 103 -7.09 -2.94 -4.60
C ASN A 103 -5.87 -2.64 -5.51
N GLU A 104 -4.66 -2.93 -5.01
CA GLU A 104 -3.36 -2.74 -5.69
C GLU A 104 -2.90 -1.30 -5.91
N ASN A 105 -3.81 -0.33 -5.98
CA ASN A 105 -3.49 1.06 -6.35
C ASN A 105 -4.17 2.14 -5.51
N ILE A 106 -4.93 1.80 -4.46
CA ILE A 106 -5.53 2.80 -3.55
C ILE A 106 -4.72 2.86 -2.27
N LEU A 107 -4.04 3.98 -2.02
CA LEU A 107 -3.40 4.26 -0.75
C LEU A 107 -4.45 4.76 0.24
N SER A 108 -4.71 4.00 1.29
CA SER A 108 -5.60 4.41 2.38
C SER A 108 -4.79 4.81 3.60
N VAL A 109 -5.04 6.01 4.14
CA VAL A 109 -4.34 6.55 5.33
C VAL A 109 -5.35 6.92 6.41
N THR A 110 -5.07 6.51 7.64
CA THR A 110 -5.86 6.83 8.84
C THR A 110 -5.02 7.62 9.83
N LEU A 111 -5.58 8.63 10.51
CA LEU A 111 -4.88 9.35 11.59
C LEU A 111 -5.28 8.84 12.96
N ASN A 112 -4.30 8.79 13.84
CA ASN A 112 -4.48 8.50 15.25
C ASN A 112 -4.56 9.82 16.04
N GLY A 113 -5.64 10.03 16.80
CA GLY A 113 -5.67 11.02 17.89
C GLY A 113 -5.97 12.47 17.52
N GLN A 114 -6.45 12.75 16.31
CA GLN A 114 -6.99 14.08 15.93
C GLN A 114 -8.50 14.16 16.22
N VAL A 115 -9.05 15.37 16.28
CA VAL A 115 -10.47 15.64 16.67
C VAL A 115 -11.47 14.88 15.77
N ASP A 116 -11.04 14.50 14.58
CA ASP A 116 -11.71 13.60 13.65
C ASP A 116 -10.93 12.27 13.49
N ASN A 117 -10.86 11.45 14.55
CA ASN A 117 -10.36 10.06 14.48
C ASN A 117 -10.99 9.33 13.27
N GLY A 118 -10.23 9.13 12.19
CA GLY A 118 -10.75 8.62 10.92
C GLY A 118 -9.73 8.53 9.79
N THR A 119 -10.19 8.08 8.62
CA THR A 119 -9.45 8.07 7.35
C THR A 119 -9.21 9.51 6.88
N ILE A 120 -7.96 9.91 6.62
CA ILE A 120 -7.64 11.22 6.01
C ILE A 120 -8.21 11.27 4.60
N GLY A 121 -8.01 10.18 3.88
CA GLY A 121 -8.39 10.02 2.50
C GLY A 121 -7.90 8.69 1.97
N ASP A 122 -8.61 8.23 0.95
CA ASP A 122 -8.11 7.22 0.02
C ASP A 122 -7.55 7.98 -1.19
N TYR A 123 -6.37 7.58 -1.66
CA TYR A 123 -5.68 8.23 -2.76
C TYR A 123 -5.40 7.22 -3.88
N LEU A 124 -5.56 7.62 -5.13
CA LEU A 124 -5.15 6.80 -6.26
C LEU A 124 -3.63 6.92 -6.46
N ILE A 125 -2.92 5.80 -6.43
CA ILE A 125 -1.50 5.74 -6.77
C ILE A 125 -1.38 5.81 -8.29
N VAL A 126 -1.04 7.00 -8.78
CA VAL A 126 -0.83 7.27 -10.21
C VAL A 126 0.54 6.76 -10.67
N GLU A 127 1.56 6.92 -9.83
CA GLU A 127 2.92 6.46 -10.11
C GLU A 127 3.63 6.06 -8.82
N LEU A 128 4.27 4.89 -8.83
CA LEU A 128 5.16 4.46 -7.75
C LEU A 128 6.41 3.80 -8.33
N THR A 129 7.53 4.49 -8.20
CA THR A 129 8.87 4.02 -8.59
C THR A 129 9.79 3.99 -7.38
N ALA A 130 11.06 3.63 -7.58
CA ALA A 130 12.06 3.66 -6.50
C ALA A 130 12.30 5.06 -5.94
N THR A 131 12.04 6.13 -6.72
CA THR A 131 12.38 7.51 -6.35
C THR A 131 11.20 8.46 -6.39
N THR A 132 10.06 8.04 -6.93
CA THR A 132 8.91 8.92 -7.18
C THR A 132 7.62 8.25 -6.73
N LEU A 133 6.82 9.01 -5.98
CA LEU A 133 5.45 8.66 -5.61
C LEU A 133 4.54 9.79 -6.11
N LYS A 134 3.51 9.43 -6.87
CA LYS A 134 2.43 10.35 -7.28
C LYS A 134 1.11 9.76 -6.82
N ILE A 135 0.37 10.56 -6.05
CA ILE A 135 -0.96 10.19 -5.55
C ILE A 135 -1.96 11.25 -5.93
N ASP A 136 -3.14 10.83 -6.37
CA ASP A 136 -4.28 11.70 -6.66
C ASP A 136 -5.27 11.64 -5.50
N ALA A 137 -5.73 12.80 -5.03
CA ALA A 137 -6.80 12.88 -4.03
C ALA A 137 -8.16 12.43 -4.59
N ASN A 138 -8.30 12.35 -5.92
CA ASN A 138 -9.43 11.71 -6.57
C ASN A 138 -9.14 10.22 -6.84
N THR A 139 -10.04 9.35 -6.39
CA THR A 139 -9.91 7.90 -6.59
C THR A 139 -10.55 7.40 -7.88
N ASP A 140 -11.31 8.22 -8.60
CA ASP A 140 -11.86 7.86 -9.91
C ASP A 140 -10.82 8.14 -11.01
N PRO A 141 -10.21 7.10 -11.62
CA PRO A 141 -9.20 7.28 -12.66
C PRO A 141 -9.75 7.88 -13.96
N ASN A 142 -11.07 8.00 -14.10
CA ASN A 142 -11.72 8.59 -15.27
C ASN A 142 -12.14 10.05 -15.05
N SER A 143 -11.92 10.59 -13.85
CA SER A 143 -12.20 11.99 -13.57
C SER A 143 -11.27 12.90 -14.37
N ILE A 144 -11.82 14.00 -14.88
CA ILE A 144 -11.05 15.08 -15.48
C ILE A 144 -10.44 15.95 -14.38
N GLU A 145 -11.18 16.17 -13.29
CA GLU A 145 -10.69 16.89 -12.12
C GLU A 145 -9.76 16.00 -11.31
N SER A 146 -8.55 16.50 -11.04
CA SER A 146 -7.50 15.76 -10.34
C SER A 146 -6.70 16.68 -9.44
N GLU A 147 -6.24 16.17 -8.31
CA GLU A 147 -5.31 16.84 -7.41
C GLU A 147 -4.16 15.88 -7.10
N VAL A 148 -3.09 15.98 -7.89
CA VAL A 148 -1.97 15.05 -7.84
C VAL A 148 -0.82 15.64 -7.03
N TYR A 149 -0.49 14.99 -5.92
CA TYR A 149 0.68 15.28 -5.11
C TYR A 149 1.87 14.44 -5.57
N VAL A 150 3.01 15.11 -5.77
CA VAL A 150 4.26 14.47 -6.22
C VAL A 150 5.29 14.51 -5.11
N PHE A 151 5.85 13.34 -4.80
CA PHE A 151 6.87 13.15 -3.79
C PHE A 151 8.13 12.53 -4.39
N GLN A 152 9.26 12.83 -3.78
CA GLN A 152 10.54 12.19 -4.05
C GLN A 152 10.98 11.37 -2.84
N LYS A 153 11.51 10.17 -3.07
CA LYS A 153 12.06 9.35 -1.99
C LYS A 153 13.31 10.02 -1.42
N VAL A 154 13.45 9.97 -0.10
CA VAL A 154 14.66 10.42 0.61
C VAL A 154 15.58 9.22 0.76
N ASP A 155 16.84 9.39 0.37
CA ASP A 155 17.90 8.36 0.47
C ASP A 155 18.35 8.11 1.92
#